data_AF-A0AA96VDB8-F1
#
_entry.id   AF-A0AA96VDB8-F1
#
_cell.length_a   1.000
_cell.length_b   1.000
_cell.length_c   1.000
_cell.angle_alpha   90.00
_cell.angle_beta   90.00
_cell.angle_gamma   90.00
#
_symmetry.space_group_name_H-M   'P 1'
#
loop_
_entity.id
_entity.type
_entity.pdbx_description
1 polymer ?
#
loop_
_entity_poly.entity_id
_entity_poly.type
_entity_poly.pdbx_seq_one_letter_code
_entity_poly.pdbx_strand_id
1 'polypeptide(L)'
;MTDWQAEKGWKDQQDKNQSSRHPTKDNDEPIRFKVVEHIATLSTSETGWHKELNKVSWNDAEPKYDIRSWKDDYSRVGKGVTLFEDEMKVLANAIQNLEEKKKE
;
A
#
# COMPACT_ATOMS: atom_id res chain seq x y z
N MET A 1 -3.87 -13.96 -35.21
CA MET A 1 -3.62 -14.84 -34.05
C MET A 1 -2.12 -14.97 -33.96
N THR A 2 -1.47 -14.05 -33.23
CA THR A 2 -0.02 -13.89 -33.21
C THR A 2 0.50 -14.45 -31.89
N ASP A 3 1.23 -15.57 -32.00
CA ASP A 3 2.01 -16.17 -30.93
C ASP A 3 3.08 -15.17 -30.45
N TRP A 4 3.01 -14.79 -29.18
CA TRP A 4 4.08 -14.10 -28.48
C TRP A 4 4.94 -15.14 -27.75
N GLN A 5 5.99 -15.62 -28.43
CA GLN A 5 7.10 -16.29 -27.77
C GLN A 5 7.95 -15.21 -27.07
N ALA A 6 7.80 -15.11 -25.74
CA ALA A 6 8.68 -14.28 -24.91
C ALA A 6 9.44 -15.20 -23.94
N GLU A 7 10.52 -15.81 -24.44
CA GLU A 7 11.58 -16.34 -23.58
C GLU A 7 12.76 -15.37 -23.56
N LYS A 8 13.29 -15.16 -22.35
CA LYS A 8 14.61 -14.61 -21.97
C LYS A 8 14.65 -13.11 -21.63
N GLY A 9 14.67 -12.83 -20.32
CA GLY A 9 15.23 -11.58 -19.83
C GLY A 9 14.76 -11.06 -18.48
N TRP A 10 14.36 -11.89 -17.52
CA TRP A 10 14.21 -11.46 -16.12
C TRP A 10 15.02 -12.41 -15.24
N LYS A 11 16.34 -12.21 -15.22
CA LYS A 11 17.22 -12.79 -14.22
C LYS A 11 17.87 -11.68 -13.40
N ASP A 12 17.68 -11.81 -12.11
CA ASP A 12 18.59 -11.42 -11.03
C ASP A 12 18.88 -9.93 -10.83
N GLN A 13 17.95 -9.27 -10.14
CA GLN A 13 18.27 -8.48 -8.94
C GLN A 13 17.15 -8.64 -7.89
N GLN A 14 16.84 -9.88 -7.52
CA GLN A 14 16.07 -10.18 -6.31
C GLN A 14 17.03 -10.78 -5.30
N ASP A 15 17.58 -9.96 -4.41
CA ASP A 15 18.22 -10.38 -3.15
C ASP A 15 18.63 -9.08 -2.45
N LYS A 16 17.85 -8.50 -1.53
CA LYS A 16 18.04 -8.69 -0.08
C LYS A 16 16.91 -8.09 0.79
N ASN A 17 15.70 -7.91 0.24
CA ASN A 17 14.57 -7.41 1.03
C ASN A 17 13.25 -8.14 0.70
N GLN A 18 13.31 -9.44 0.46
CA GLN A 18 12.11 -10.26 0.40
C GLN A 18 11.78 -10.73 1.81
N SER A 19 10.96 -9.94 2.52
CA SER A 19 10.27 -10.47 3.68
C SER A 19 9.48 -11.71 3.27
N SER A 20 9.53 -12.79 4.04
CA SER A 20 8.85 -14.08 3.81
C SER A 20 7.32 -14.02 3.94
N ARG A 21 6.73 -12.88 3.58
CA ARG A 21 5.33 -12.52 3.79
C ARG A 21 4.54 -12.95 2.55
N HIS A 22 4.09 -14.20 2.55
CA HIS A 22 3.24 -14.71 1.47
C HIS A 22 1.80 -14.20 1.62
N PRO A 23 1.15 -13.79 0.51
CA PRO A 23 -0.29 -13.56 0.50
C PRO A 23 -1.01 -14.85 0.89
N THR A 24 -1.90 -14.78 1.87
CA THR A 24 -2.83 -15.88 2.16
C THR A 24 -3.91 -15.93 1.10
N LYS A 25 -4.42 -17.13 0.79
CA LYS A 25 -5.56 -17.29 -0.12
C LYS A 25 -6.80 -16.61 0.47
N ASP A 26 -7.61 -16.02 -0.42
CA ASP A 26 -8.90 -15.47 -0.05
C ASP A 26 -9.83 -16.62 0.41
N ASN A 27 -10.43 -16.46 1.59
CA ASN A 27 -11.30 -17.47 2.21
C ASN A 27 -12.80 -17.08 2.12
N ASP A 28 -13.16 -16.14 1.24
CA ASP A 28 -14.52 -15.58 1.07
C ASP A 28 -15.17 -14.96 2.33
N GLU A 29 -14.42 -14.80 3.42
CA GLU A 29 -14.89 -14.12 4.63
C GLU A 29 -14.97 -12.59 4.44
N PRO A 30 -15.99 -11.93 5.03
CA PRO A 30 -16.11 -10.49 4.96
C PRO A 30 -14.92 -9.81 5.64
N ILE A 31 -14.19 -8.99 4.87
CA ILE A 31 -13.04 -8.25 5.37
C ILE A 31 -13.50 -7.22 6.41
N ARG A 32 -12.92 -7.29 7.61
CA ARG A 32 -13.10 -6.32 8.69
C ARG A 32 -11.88 -5.43 8.76
N PHE A 33 -12.08 -4.17 9.12
CA PHE A 33 -10.98 -3.26 9.35
C PHE A 33 -11.27 -2.32 10.52
N LYS A 34 -10.19 -1.86 11.15
CA LYS A 34 -10.23 -0.80 12.15
C LYS A 34 -9.12 0.20 11.82
N VAL A 35 -9.50 1.44 11.55
CA VAL A 35 -8.53 2.55 11.50
C VAL A 35 -8.10 2.82 12.94
N VAL A 36 -6.85 2.49 13.24
CA VAL A 36 -6.25 2.65 14.56
C VAL A 36 -5.74 4.07 14.74
N GLU A 37 -5.21 4.65 13.67
CA GLU A 37 -4.64 5.99 13.67
C GLU A 37 -4.77 6.61 12.27
N HIS A 38 -5.20 7.87 12.21
CA HIS A 38 -5.15 8.66 10.99
C HIS A 38 -3.86 9.48 10.98
N ILE A 39 -3.09 9.38 9.89
CA ILE A 39 -1.77 10.03 9.80
C ILE A 39 -1.84 11.26 8.89
N ALA A 40 -2.38 11.11 7.68
CA ALA A 40 -2.51 12.23 6.75
C ALA A 40 -3.54 11.98 5.65
N THR A 41 -4.21 13.05 5.22
CA THR A 41 -4.99 13.08 3.97
C THR A 41 -4.10 13.57 2.83
N LEU A 42 -3.89 12.72 1.82
CA LEU A 42 -3.06 12.99 0.65
C LEU A 42 -3.82 13.77 -0.43
N SER A 43 -5.12 13.51 -0.59
CA SER A 43 -5.97 14.22 -1.54
C SER A 43 -7.44 14.03 -1.22
N THR A 44 -8.27 15.04 -1.51
CA THR A 44 -9.73 14.98 -1.38
C THR A 44 -10.39 15.11 -2.76
N SER A 45 -11.48 14.38 -2.99
CA SER A 45 -12.30 14.50 -4.20
C SER A 45 -13.65 15.13 -3.87
N GLU A 46 -14.19 15.94 -4.80
CA GLU A 46 -15.56 16.47 -4.74
C GLU A 46 -16.63 15.38 -4.67
N THR A 47 -16.29 14.15 -5.09
CA THR A 47 -17.17 12.98 -5.00
C THR A 47 -17.17 12.32 -3.61
N GLY A 48 -16.53 12.94 -2.63
CA GLY A 48 -16.44 12.47 -1.24
C GLY A 48 -15.58 11.23 -1.07
N TRP A 49 -14.44 11.20 -1.78
CA TRP A 49 -13.39 10.20 -1.60
C TRP A 49 -12.13 10.90 -1.13
N HIS A 50 -11.49 10.35 -0.11
CA HIS A 50 -10.23 10.83 0.44
C HIS A 50 -9.17 9.77 0.27
N LYS A 51 -8.03 10.14 -0.31
CA LYS A 51 -6.86 9.29 -0.29
C LYS A 51 -6.10 9.62 0.98
N GLU A 52 -5.88 8.62 1.82
CA GLU A 52 -5.32 8.80 3.16
C GLU A 52 -4.17 7.83 3.39
N LEU A 53 -3.24 8.24 4.25
CA LEU A 53 -2.28 7.39 4.94
C LEU A 53 -2.80 7.18 6.37
N ASN A 54 -3.05 5.92 6.72
CA ASN A 54 -3.59 5.52 8.01
C ASN A 54 -2.77 4.36 8.60
N LYS A 55 -2.95 4.08 9.88
CA LYS A 55 -2.60 2.80 10.49
C LYS A 55 -3.87 1.96 10.64
N VAL A 56 -3.93 0.81 9.98
CA VAL A 56 -5.14 -0.02 9.87
C VAL A 56 -4.86 -1.45 10.33
N SER A 57 -5.73 -1.96 11.20
CA SER A 57 -5.82 -3.38 11.52
C SER A 57 -6.83 -4.02 10.59
N TRP A 58 -6.39 -5.04 9.84
CA TRP A 58 -7.24 -5.83 8.95
C TRP A 58 -7.53 -7.18 9.62
N ASN A 59 -8.81 -7.56 9.71
CA ASN A 59 -9.27 -8.81 10.33
C ASN A 59 -8.65 -9.05 11.72
N ASP A 60 -8.61 -8.01 12.57
CA ASP A 60 -8.04 -8.03 13.91
C ASP A 60 -6.53 -8.37 13.98
N ALA A 61 -5.83 -8.33 12.85
CA ALA A 61 -4.39 -8.52 12.79
C ALA A 61 -3.62 -7.29 13.30
N GLU A 62 -2.30 -7.43 13.41
CA GLU A 62 -1.42 -6.33 13.81
C GLU A 62 -1.61 -5.11 12.89
N PRO A 63 -1.82 -3.90 13.46
CA PRO A 63 -2.03 -2.70 12.68
C PRO A 63 -0.81 -2.32 11.83
N LYS A 64 -1.03 -2.08 10.54
CA LYS A 64 0.00 -1.72 9.55
C LYS A 64 -0.29 -0.37 8.92
N TYR A 65 0.70 0.20 8.24
CA TYR A 65 0.48 1.40 7.45
C TYR A 65 -0.36 1.05 6.22
N ASP A 66 -1.28 1.93 5.83
CA ASP A 66 -2.16 1.70 4.70
C ASP A 66 -2.37 3.01 3.96
N ILE A 67 -2.11 3.00 2.65
CA ILE A 67 -2.37 4.13 1.75
C ILE A 67 -3.51 3.74 0.83
N ARG A 68 -4.66 4.39 0.97
CA ARG A 68 -5.88 3.98 0.26
C ARG A 68 -6.88 5.10 0.09
N SER A 69 -7.75 4.96 -0.90
CA SER A 69 -8.94 5.80 -1.06
C SER A 69 -10.09 5.30 -0.18
N TRP A 70 -10.58 6.15 0.71
CA TRP A 70 -11.72 5.92 1.60
C TRP A 70 -12.89 6.80 1.17
N LYS A 71 -14.12 6.29 1.31
CA LYS A 71 -15.32 7.13 1.26
C LYS A 71 -15.42 7.93 2.56
N ASP A 72 -15.98 9.15 2.53
CA ASP A 72 -16.13 10.04 3.71
C ASP A 72 -16.67 9.36 4.98
N ASP A 73 -17.58 8.40 4.80
CA ASP A 73 -18.25 7.67 5.87
C ASP A 73 -17.60 6.30 6.19
N TYR A 74 -16.44 6.01 5.58
CA TYR A 74 -15.76 4.71 5.62
C TYR A 74 -16.64 3.52 5.20
N SER A 75 -17.77 3.77 4.51
CA SER A 75 -18.69 2.71 4.05
C SER A 75 -18.10 1.86 2.93
N ARG A 76 -17.16 2.43 2.17
CA ARG A 76 -16.50 1.79 1.04
C ARG A 76 -15.01 2.04 1.06
N VAL A 77 -14.31 1.00 0.64
CA VAL A 77 -12.86 0.93 0.63
C VAL A 77 -12.41 0.82 -0.84
N GLY A 78 -11.61 1.78 -1.28
CA GLY A 78 -11.09 1.84 -2.65
C GLY A 78 -9.81 1.03 -2.82
N LYS A 79 -9.15 1.22 -3.97
CA LYS A 79 -7.82 0.65 -4.23
C LYS A 79 -6.78 1.28 -3.30
N GLY A 80 -5.82 0.49 -2.87
CA GLY A 80 -4.74 0.94 -1.99
C GLY A 80 -3.65 -0.11 -1.82
N VAL A 81 -2.71 0.18 -0.92
CA VAL A 81 -1.60 -0.68 -0.56
C VAL A 81 -1.42 -0.67 0.95
N THR A 82 -1.21 -1.84 1.53
CA THR A 82 -0.80 -2.00 2.92
C THR A 82 0.73 -2.15 2.96
N LEU A 83 1.38 -1.38 3.81
CA LEU A 83 2.83 -1.33 3.97
C LEU A 83 3.20 -1.81 5.38
N PHE A 84 4.19 -2.69 5.45
CA PHE A 84 4.82 -3.05 6.71
C PHE A 84 5.71 -1.91 7.23
N GLU A 85 6.14 -2.00 8.48
CA GLU A 85 6.93 -0.94 9.11
C GLU A 85 8.29 -0.72 8.41
N ASP A 86 8.94 -1.80 7.97
CA ASP A 86 10.19 -1.76 7.18
C ASP A 86 9.98 -1.11 5.81
N GLU A 87 8.90 -1.46 5.10
CA GLU A 87 8.53 -0.84 3.82
C GLU A 87 8.22 0.64 3.98
N MET A 88 7.52 1.03 5.05
CA MET A 88 7.19 2.43 5.33
C MET A 88 8.44 3.26 5.61
N LYS A 89 9.43 2.71 6.34
CA LYS A 89 10.73 3.36 6.57
C LYS A 89 11.48 3.59 5.26
N VAL A 90 11.49 2.58 4.37
CA VAL A 90 12.11 2.72 3.04
C VAL A 90 11.41 3.80 2.22
N LEU A 91 10.07 3.81 2.21
CA LEU A 91 9.28 4.83 1.51
C LEU A 91 9.55 6.25 2.04
N ALA A 92 9.58 6.42 3.37
CA ALA A 92 9.86 7.71 4.00
C ALA A 92 11.24 8.26 3.61
N ASN A 93 12.27 7.41 3.68
CA ASN A 93 13.63 7.78 3.25
C ASN A 93 13.69 8.15 1.77
N ALA A 94 12.98 7.40 0.91
CA ALA A 94 12.90 7.70 -0.52
C ALA A 94 12.26 9.07 -0.80
N ILE A 95 11.20 9.43 -0.06
CA ILE A 95 10.53 10.73 -0.19
C ILE A 95 11.46 11.88 0.24
N GLN A 96 12.17 11.74 1.36
CA GLN A 96 13.14 12.76 1.82
C GLN A 96 14.21 13.03 0.75
N ASN A 97 14.78 11.96 0.17
CA ASN A 97 15.78 12.08 -0.91
C ASN A 97 15.22 12.75 -2.18
N LEU A 98 13.90 12.65 -2.45
CA LEU A 98 13.27 13.35 -3.57
C LEU A 98 13.13 14.85 -3.33
N GLU A 99 12.93 15.27 -2.07
CA GLU A 99 12.84 16.69 -1.72
C GLU A 99 14.19 17.38 -1.74
N GLU A 100 15.26 16.69 -1.31
CA GLU A 100 16.63 17.21 -1.35
C GLU A 100 17.08 17.50 -2.78
N LYS A 101 16.78 16.60 -3.73
CA LYS A 101 17.09 16.80 -5.16
C LYS A 101 16.34 17.96 -5.82
N LYS A 102 15.22 18.41 -5.26
CA LYS A 102 14.47 19.57 -5.79
C LYS A 102 15.07 20.90 -5.35
N LYS A 103 16.00 20.90 -4.39
CA LYS A 103 16.68 22.09 -3.89
C LYS A 103 17.98 22.40 -4.65
N GLU A 104 18.44 21.47 -5.49
CA GLU A 104 19.56 21.62 -6.44
C GLU A 104 19.04 22.11 -7.80
#